data_AF-A0A1M4XL60-F1
#
_entry.id   AF-A0A1M4XL60-F1
#
_cell.length_a   1.000
_cell.length_b   1.000
_cell.length_c   1.000
_cell.angle_alpha   90.00
_cell.angle_beta   90.00
_cell.angle_gamma   90.00
#
_symmetry.space_group_name_H-M   'P 1'
#
loop_
_entity.id
_entity.type
_entity.pdbx_description
1 polymer ?
#
loop_
_entity_poly.entity_id
_entity_poly.type
_entity_poly.pdbx_seq_one_letter_code
_entity_poly.pdbx_strand_id
1 'polypeptide(L)'
;MTNHIIEETLKDLEELPGLTKFKGIVKEIGMTARAGELSGKPVNFAFIGNPGTGKVALARLVGEMLYRLQVLRKDQLFGVHKSDLTGQSSQETIQRVNGLIEKARGGIVYVDKVPDILALGKEVIQVMLDARETMIVLSGTREELAALLADAEVSPKINFRLEFPDYTPEELMEVAVRLAEDYQLTITREAAEKLQAIFLSRQHELGKLGNTRYAKDIIDKAYRRAASRIMTGGETDKLFPEDIEG
;
A
#
# COMPACT_ATOMS: atom_id res chain seq x y z
N MET A 1 14.28 -10.87 21.97
CA MET A 1 13.70 -9.57 21.59
C MET A 1 13.40 -9.49 20.10
N THR A 2 14.32 -9.86 19.20
CA THR A 2 14.15 -9.64 17.77
C THR A 2 13.16 -10.59 17.05
N ASN A 3 12.99 -11.84 17.52
CA ASN A 3 11.91 -12.73 17.05
C ASN A 3 10.51 -12.16 17.32
N HIS A 4 10.37 -11.51 18.48
CA HIS A 4 9.10 -10.95 18.93
C HIS A 4 8.61 -9.83 18.00
N ILE A 5 9.53 -9.01 17.46
CA ILE A 5 9.20 -7.97 16.47
C ILE A 5 8.54 -8.59 15.24
N ILE A 6 9.12 -9.66 14.69
CA ILE A 6 8.56 -10.34 13.51
C ILE A 6 7.19 -10.94 13.85
N GLU A 7 7.07 -11.60 15.01
CA GLU A 7 5.80 -12.19 15.44
C GLU A 7 4.69 -11.15 15.62
N GLU A 8 5.00 -9.97 16.16
CA GLU A 8 4.06 -8.85 16.26
C GLU A 8 3.68 -8.31 14.89
N THR A 9 4.65 -8.05 14.01
CA THR A 9 4.36 -7.61 12.63
C THR A 9 3.45 -8.60 11.89
N LEU A 10 3.63 -9.91 12.12
CA LEU A 10 2.75 -10.93 11.52
C LEU A 10 1.33 -10.91 12.12
N LYS A 11 1.16 -10.53 13.38
CA LYS A 11 -0.15 -10.31 13.99
C LYS A 11 -0.81 -9.05 13.44
N ASP A 12 -0.08 -7.95 13.35
CA ASP A 12 -0.58 -6.70 12.77
C ASP A 12 -1.02 -6.92 11.31
N LEU A 13 -0.30 -7.77 10.56
CA LEU A 13 -0.69 -8.19 9.21
C LEU A 13 -1.99 -9.00 9.18
N GLU A 14 -2.26 -9.83 10.19
CA GLU A 14 -3.53 -10.56 10.34
C GLU A 14 -4.71 -9.64 10.55
N GLU A 15 -4.47 -8.49 11.16
CA GLU A 15 -5.46 -7.44 11.33
C GLU A 15 -5.64 -6.59 10.08
N LEU A 16 -4.98 -6.85 8.96
CA LEU A 16 -5.20 -6.11 7.71
C LEU A 16 -5.91 -7.01 6.69
N PRO A 17 -7.19 -6.75 6.36
CA PRO A 17 -7.94 -7.57 5.42
C PRO A 17 -7.18 -7.77 4.11
N GLY A 18 -7.20 -9.00 3.60
CA GLY A 18 -6.55 -9.37 2.34
C GLY A 18 -5.02 -9.32 2.31
N LEU A 19 -4.33 -8.97 3.41
CA LEU A 19 -2.86 -8.94 3.45
C LEU A 19 -2.22 -10.17 4.10
N THR A 20 -3.00 -11.08 4.66
CA THR A 20 -2.52 -12.33 5.29
C THR A 20 -1.71 -13.22 4.34
N LYS A 21 -1.97 -13.13 3.02
CA LYS A 21 -1.18 -13.79 1.97
C LYS A 21 0.30 -13.39 1.94
N PHE A 22 0.67 -12.26 2.54
CA PHE A 22 2.06 -11.80 2.62
C PHE A 22 2.82 -12.30 3.86
N LYS A 23 2.22 -13.10 4.75
CA LYS A 23 2.90 -13.61 5.97
C LYS A 23 4.24 -14.28 5.67
N GLY A 24 4.29 -15.12 4.63
CA GLY A 24 5.50 -15.84 4.24
C GLY A 24 6.64 -14.89 3.90
N ILE A 25 6.39 -13.93 3.00
CA ILE A 25 7.40 -12.98 2.55
C ILE A 25 7.78 -11.96 3.64
N VAL A 26 6.82 -11.49 4.45
CA VAL A 26 7.11 -10.59 5.59
C VAL A 26 8.02 -11.30 6.61
N LYS A 27 7.74 -12.57 6.92
CA LYS A 27 8.60 -13.39 7.77
C LYS A 27 9.99 -13.57 7.17
N GLU A 28 10.08 -13.85 5.88
CA GLU A 28 11.36 -13.98 5.16
C GLU A 28 12.18 -12.69 5.25
N ILE A 29 11.60 -11.54 4.91
CA ILE A 29 12.24 -10.21 5.00
C ILE A 29 12.75 -9.96 6.42
N GLY A 30 11.92 -10.23 7.43
CA GLY A 30 12.29 -10.09 8.84
C GLY A 30 13.47 -10.98 9.23
N MET A 31 13.51 -12.23 8.76
CA MET A 31 14.61 -13.15 9.05
C MET A 31 15.91 -12.72 8.36
N THR A 32 15.84 -12.26 7.10
CA THR A 32 16.98 -11.72 6.35
C THR A 32 17.53 -10.45 7.00
N ALA A 33 16.65 -9.56 7.45
CA ALA A 33 17.02 -8.37 8.22
C ALA A 33 17.78 -8.76 9.50
N ARG A 34 17.27 -9.73 10.25
CA ARG A 34 17.88 -10.23 11.49
C ARG A 34 19.24 -10.89 11.31
N ALA A 35 19.45 -11.55 10.17
CA ALA A 35 20.75 -12.11 9.81
C ALA A 35 21.80 -11.03 9.49
N GLY A 36 21.41 -9.74 9.49
CA GLY A 36 22.27 -8.61 9.15
C GLY A 36 22.44 -8.41 7.64
N GLU A 37 21.75 -9.21 6.81
CA GLU A 37 21.97 -9.22 5.37
C GLU A 37 21.45 -7.97 4.65
N LEU A 38 20.51 -7.24 5.25
CA LEU A 38 19.98 -5.97 4.75
C LEU A 38 20.72 -4.73 5.29
N SER A 39 21.54 -4.89 6.33
CA SER A 39 22.18 -3.75 7.01
C SER A 39 23.19 -3.05 6.11
N GLY A 40 23.03 -1.75 5.91
CA GLY A 40 23.91 -0.92 5.07
C GLY A 40 23.83 -1.20 3.56
N LYS A 41 22.87 -2.01 3.12
CA LYS A 41 22.61 -2.31 1.71
C LYS A 41 21.33 -1.59 1.22
N PRO A 42 21.16 -1.41 -0.09
CA PRO A 42 19.86 -1.01 -0.65
C PRO A 42 18.80 -2.06 -0.33
N VAL A 43 17.60 -1.59 0.04
CA VAL A 43 16.44 -2.45 0.32
C VAL A 43 15.28 -1.98 -0.57
N ASN A 44 15.16 -2.63 -1.71
CA ASN A 44 14.31 -2.18 -2.80
C ASN A 44 13.18 -3.17 -3.08
N PHE A 45 11.98 -2.65 -3.22
CA PHE A 45 10.76 -3.39 -3.47
C PHE A 45 10.11 -2.95 -4.78
N ALA A 46 9.54 -3.91 -5.52
CA ALA A 46 8.55 -3.66 -6.55
C ALA A 46 7.20 -4.22 -6.08
N PHE A 47 6.21 -3.33 -5.89
CA PHE A 47 4.86 -3.67 -5.50
C PHE A 47 3.94 -3.57 -6.71
N ILE A 48 3.49 -4.72 -7.20
CA ILE A 48 2.82 -4.88 -8.49
C ILE A 48 1.35 -5.20 -8.26
N GLY A 49 0.44 -4.30 -8.62
CA GLY A 49 -1.00 -4.58 -8.56
C GLY A 49 -1.87 -3.34 -8.72
N ASN A 50 -3.19 -3.52 -8.76
CA ASN A 50 -4.14 -2.44 -8.99
C ASN A 50 -4.27 -1.47 -7.80
N PRO A 51 -4.83 -0.27 -7.98
CA PRO A 51 -5.10 0.65 -6.88
C PRO A 51 -5.93 -0.01 -5.77
N GLY A 52 -5.65 0.38 -4.52
CA GLY A 52 -6.40 -0.12 -3.36
C GLY A 52 -6.13 -1.57 -2.95
N THR A 53 -5.12 -2.23 -3.50
CA THR A 53 -4.75 -3.61 -3.09
C THR A 53 -3.92 -3.70 -1.80
N GLY A 54 -3.78 -2.61 -1.04
CA GLY A 54 -3.04 -2.60 0.24
C GLY A 54 -1.52 -2.41 0.15
N LYS A 55 -0.99 -2.04 -1.03
CA LYS A 55 0.44 -1.75 -1.25
C LYS A 55 1.06 -0.79 -0.22
N VAL A 56 0.40 0.36 0.01
CA VAL A 56 0.89 1.37 0.97
C VAL A 56 0.86 0.83 2.41
N ALA A 57 -0.19 0.08 2.77
CA ALA A 57 -0.30 -0.51 4.10
C ALA A 57 0.83 -1.50 4.36
N LEU A 58 1.10 -2.40 3.41
CA LEU A 58 2.22 -3.34 3.53
C LEU A 58 3.58 -2.63 3.57
N ALA A 59 3.77 -1.56 2.79
CA ALA A 59 5.02 -0.79 2.82
C ALA A 59 5.28 -0.19 4.20
N ARG A 60 4.26 0.38 4.84
CA ARG A 60 4.35 0.93 6.20
C ARG A 60 4.68 -0.16 7.21
N LEU A 61 3.95 -1.27 7.17
CA LEU A 61 4.14 -2.38 8.08
C LEU A 61 5.55 -2.98 7.99
N VAL A 62 6.03 -3.24 6.78
CA VAL A 62 7.39 -3.74 6.55
C VAL A 62 8.44 -2.71 6.97
N GLY A 63 8.23 -1.44 6.66
CA GLY A 63 9.16 -0.38 7.05
C GLY A 63 9.25 -0.18 8.57
N GLU A 64 8.13 -0.27 9.28
CA GLU A 64 8.11 -0.28 10.75
C GLU A 64 8.88 -1.47 11.31
N MET A 65 8.63 -2.68 10.78
CA MET A 65 9.39 -3.87 11.16
C MET A 65 10.90 -3.65 10.95
N LEU A 66 11.31 -3.15 9.78
CA LEU A 66 12.72 -2.88 9.47
C LEU A 66 13.33 -1.79 10.37
N TYR A 67 12.55 -0.79 10.77
CA TYR A 67 12.96 0.22 11.75
C TYR A 67 13.19 -0.40 13.14
N ARG A 68 12.23 -1.21 13.63
CA ARG A 68 12.33 -1.91 14.91
C ARG A 68 13.48 -2.92 14.93
N LEU A 69 13.79 -3.50 13.78
CA LEU A 69 14.96 -4.37 13.55
C LEU A 69 16.27 -3.59 13.33
N GLN A 70 16.26 -2.26 13.41
CA GLN A 70 17.41 -1.37 13.24
C GLN A 70 18.07 -1.40 11.84
N VAL A 71 17.35 -1.89 10.82
CA VAL A 71 17.76 -1.77 9.42
C VAL A 71 17.50 -0.35 8.92
N LEU A 72 16.37 0.23 9.34
CA LEU A 72 16.00 1.63 9.11
C LEU A 72 16.20 2.44 10.40
N ARG A 73 16.41 3.76 10.26
CA ARG A 73 16.56 4.69 11.39
C ARG A 73 15.25 5.40 11.77
N LYS A 74 14.23 5.34 10.91
CA LYS A 74 12.87 5.85 11.12
C LYS A 74 11.88 5.00 10.33
N ASP A 75 10.65 4.96 10.78
CA ASP A 75 9.50 4.28 10.14
C ASP A 75 8.73 5.20 9.17
N GLN A 76 9.20 6.43 8.97
CA GLN A 76 8.50 7.44 8.18
C GLN A 76 8.51 7.11 6.68
N LEU A 77 7.32 7.14 6.08
CA LEU A 77 7.09 7.00 4.64
C LEU A 77 7.02 8.36 3.95
N PHE A 78 7.87 8.54 2.93
CA PHE A 78 7.95 9.70 2.05
C PHE A 78 7.40 9.33 0.67
N GLY A 79 6.23 9.87 0.32
CA GLY A 79 5.69 9.76 -1.03
C GLY A 79 6.45 10.65 -1.99
N VAL A 80 6.70 10.16 -3.21
CA VAL A 80 7.39 10.90 -4.27
C VAL A 80 6.47 11.10 -5.46
N HIS A 81 6.41 12.34 -5.92
CA HIS A 81 5.73 12.74 -7.14
C HIS A 81 6.72 13.30 -8.17
N LYS A 82 6.35 13.26 -9.45
CA LYS A 82 7.17 13.80 -10.55
C LYS A 82 7.58 15.26 -10.30
N SER A 83 6.68 16.07 -9.77
CA SER A 83 6.92 17.49 -9.45
C SER A 83 8.07 17.69 -8.47
N ASP A 84 8.27 16.76 -7.55
CA ASP A 84 9.31 16.86 -6.52
C ASP A 84 10.71 16.72 -7.13
N LEU A 85 10.81 16.01 -8.25
CA LEU A 85 12.07 15.64 -8.90
C LEU A 85 12.38 16.47 -10.14
N THR A 86 11.38 17.09 -10.76
CA THR A 86 11.53 17.75 -12.07
C THR A 86 12.43 18.98 -11.98
N GLY A 87 13.67 18.89 -12.51
CA GLY A 87 14.58 20.02 -12.69
C GLY A 87 14.49 20.65 -14.09
N GLN A 88 15.19 21.78 -14.29
CA GLN A 88 15.33 22.43 -15.60
C GLN A 88 16.30 21.68 -16.53
N SER A 89 17.11 20.77 -15.97
CA SER A 89 18.04 19.90 -16.70
C SER A 89 18.11 18.52 -16.05
N SER A 90 18.59 17.50 -16.76
CA SER A 90 18.80 16.16 -16.19
C SER A 90 19.73 16.19 -14.98
N GLN A 91 20.76 17.04 -14.99
CA GLN A 91 21.68 17.21 -13.85
C GLN A 91 20.95 17.76 -12.62
N GLU A 92 20.10 18.77 -12.79
CA GLU A 92 19.31 19.32 -11.69
C GLU A 92 18.29 18.31 -11.17
N THR A 93 17.65 17.53 -12.05
CA THR A 93 16.75 16.43 -11.66
C THR A 93 17.48 15.43 -10.76
N ILE A 94 18.70 15.01 -11.12
CA ILE A 94 19.50 14.10 -10.28
C ILE A 94 19.89 14.74 -8.94
N GLN A 95 20.19 16.04 -8.90
CA GLN A 95 20.43 16.75 -7.64
C GLN A 95 19.20 16.74 -6.73
N ARG A 96 18.00 16.96 -7.29
CA ARG A 96 16.74 16.91 -6.54
C ARG A 96 16.45 15.50 -6.01
N VAL A 97 16.70 14.47 -6.82
CA VAL A 97 16.57 13.06 -6.40
C VAL A 97 17.48 12.77 -5.22
N ASN A 98 18.76 13.16 -5.29
CA ASN A 98 19.70 12.99 -4.18
C ASN A 98 19.27 13.76 -2.92
N GLY A 99 18.78 15.00 -3.07
CA GLY A 99 18.26 15.78 -1.95
C GLY A 99 17.03 15.13 -1.29
N LEU A 100 16.15 14.53 -2.08
CA LEU A 100 14.99 13.80 -1.58
C LEU A 100 15.42 12.53 -0.84
N ILE A 101 16.35 11.75 -1.40
CA ILE A 101 16.89 10.55 -0.76
C ILE A 101 17.55 10.92 0.57
N GLU A 102 18.34 11.99 0.63
CA GLU A 102 18.98 12.41 1.87
C GLU A 102 17.93 12.84 2.92
N LYS A 103 16.87 13.56 2.51
CA LYS A 103 15.76 13.90 3.41
C LYS A 103 15.04 12.64 3.92
N ALA A 104 14.85 11.65 3.06
CA ALA A 104 14.18 10.40 3.40
C ALA A 104 15.11 9.38 4.09
N ARG A 105 16.42 9.64 4.14
CA ARG A 105 17.46 8.72 4.62
C ARG A 105 17.10 8.12 5.97
N GLY A 106 17.25 6.80 6.09
CA GLY A 106 16.84 6.05 7.25
C GLY A 106 15.37 5.65 7.25
N GLY A 107 14.56 6.07 6.27
CA GLY A 107 13.12 5.81 6.19
C GLY A 107 12.71 5.09 4.91
N ILE A 108 11.48 5.33 4.48
CA ILE A 108 10.87 4.68 3.31
C ILE A 108 10.59 5.74 2.23
N VAL A 109 11.05 5.51 1.01
CA VAL A 109 10.69 6.29 -0.18
C VAL A 109 9.70 5.48 -0.99
N TYR A 110 8.51 6.02 -1.21
CA TYR A 110 7.42 5.35 -1.91
C TYR A 110 7.08 6.08 -3.21
N VAL A 111 7.23 5.38 -4.33
CA VAL A 111 6.93 5.88 -5.69
C VAL A 111 5.66 5.20 -6.19
N ASP A 112 4.52 5.90 -6.12
CA ASP A 112 3.21 5.31 -6.48
C ASP A 112 2.97 5.20 -7.99
N LYS A 113 3.57 6.11 -8.76
CA LYS A 113 3.46 6.18 -10.23
C LYS A 113 4.84 6.11 -10.86
N VAL A 114 5.39 4.91 -10.94
CA VAL A 114 6.70 4.69 -11.56
C VAL A 114 6.80 5.21 -13.00
N PRO A 115 5.78 5.10 -13.87
CA PRO A 115 5.86 5.66 -15.22
C PRO A 115 6.13 7.17 -15.25
N ASP A 116 5.57 7.93 -14.29
CA ASP A 116 5.79 9.38 -14.20
C ASP A 116 7.25 9.72 -13.88
N ILE A 117 7.89 8.90 -13.04
CA ILE A 117 9.29 9.06 -12.66
C ILE A 117 10.21 8.54 -13.77
N LEU A 118 9.85 7.43 -14.43
CA LEU A 118 10.59 6.89 -15.56
C LEU A 118 10.64 7.88 -16.73
N ALA A 119 9.59 8.67 -16.92
CA ALA A 119 9.55 9.77 -17.90
C ALA A 119 10.56 10.89 -17.62
N LEU A 120 11.15 10.96 -16.42
CA LEU A 120 12.26 11.88 -16.09
C LEU A 120 13.63 11.31 -16.43
N GLY A 121 13.71 10.02 -16.78
CA GLY A 121 14.95 9.31 -17.09
C GLY A 121 15.10 8.03 -16.26
N LYS A 122 15.62 6.98 -16.88
CA LYS A 122 15.91 5.70 -16.22
C LYS A 122 16.96 5.86 -15.11
N GLU A 123 17.92 6.75 -15.33
CA GLU A 123 18.97 7.12 -14.38
C GLU A 123 18.39 7.60 -13.05
N VAL A 124 17.21 8.21 -13.04
CA VAL A 124 16.52 8.65 -11.81
C VAL A 124 16.17 7.45 -10.95
N ILE A 125 15.56 6.42 -11.54
CA ILE A 125 15.22 5.19 -10.82
C ILE A 125 16.50 4.47 -10.37
N GLN A 126 17.54 4.42 -11.21
CA GLN A 126 18.80 3.80 -10.82
C GLN A 126 19.42 4.48 -9.59
N VAL A 127 19.46 5.81 -9.55
CA VAL A 127 19.95 6.57 -8.40
C VAL A 127 19.11 6.29 -7.15
N MET A 128 17.78 6.20 -7.27
CA MET A 128 16.93 5.79 -6.16
C MET A 128 17.27 4.40 -5.64
N LEU A 129 17.40 3.42 -6.54
CA LEU A 129 17.67 2.02 -6.16
C LEU A 129 19.09 1.79 -5.62
N ASP A 130 20.03 2.70 -5.87
CA ASP A 130 21.37 2.67 -5.28
C ASP A 130 21.43 3.30 -3.89
N ALA A 131 20.32 3.91 -3.42
CA ALA A 131 20.23 4.49 -2.09
C ALA A 131 20.46 3.44 -1.00
N ARG A 132 21.32 3.77 -0.05
CA ARG A 132 21.59 2.93 1.13
C ARG A 132 20.83 3.46 2.33
N GLU A 133 20.63 2.59 3.33
CA GLU A 133 19.95 2.93 4.58
C GLU A 133 18.52 3.46 4.39
N THR A 134 17.92 3.22 3.23
CA THR A 134 16.61 3.72 2.84
C THR A 134 15.88 2.59 2.13
N MET A 135 14.62 2.37 2.50
CA MET A 135 13.76 1.41 1.80
C MET A 135 13.12 2.10 0.61
N ILE A 136 13.35 1.62 -0.61
CA ILE A 136 12.69 2.14 -1.82
C ILE A 136 11.55 1.20 -2.21
N VAL A 137 10.36 1.75 -2.41
CA VAL A 137 9.21 1.01 -2.90
C VAL A 137 8.75 1.61 -4.22
N LEU A 138 8.92 0.85 -5.30
CA LEU A 138 8.39 1.15 -6.62
C LEU A 138 7.03 0.46 -6.77
N SER A 139 5.97 1.25 -6.93
CA SER A 139 4.59 0.76 -7.00
C SER A 139 3.96 1.07 -8.37
N GLY A 140 3.12 0.16 -8.85
CA GLY A 140 2.36 0.32 -10.09
C GLY A 140 1.60 -0.94 -10.49
N THR A 141 0.87 -0.89 -11.60
CA THR A 141 0.29 -2.09 -12.23
C THR A 141 1.38 -2.95 -12.87
N ARG A 142 1.01 -4.16 -13.32
CA ARG A 142 1.94 -5.05 -14.03
C ARG A 142 2.46 -4.38 -15.31
N GLU A 143 1.58 -3.70 -16.03
CA GLU A 143 1.89 -3.00 -17.27
C GLU A 143 2.81 -1.80 -17.01
N GLU A 144 2.53 -1.03 -15.96
CA GLU A 144 3.32 0.15 -15.59
C GLU A 144 4.76 -0.21 -15.19
N LEU A 145 4.95 -1.39 -14.57
CA LEU A 145 6.26 -1.84 -14.11
C LEU A 145 6.97 -2.79 -15.09
N ALA A 146 6.31 -3.24 -16.16
CA ALA A 146 6.82 -4.28 -17.05
C ALA A 146 8.20 -3.93 -17.64
N ALA A 147 8.35 -2.72 -18.20
CA ALA A 147 9.61 -2.27 -18.79
C ALA A 147 10.75 -2.24 -17.77
N LEU A 148 10.45 -1.80 -16.55
CA LEU A 148 11.41 -1.67 -15.45
C LEU A 148 11.88 -3.03 -14.93
N LEU A 149 10.96 -3.99 -14.84
CA LEU A 149 11.24 -5.35 -14.39
C LEU A 149 11.96 -6.19 -15.45
N ALA A 150 11.84 -5.85 -16.73
CA ALA A 150 12.57 -6.48 -17.83
C ALA A 150 13.97 -5.88 -18.06
N ASP A 151 14.25 -4.71 -17.50
CA ASP A 151 15.49 -3.99 -17.73
C ASP A 151 16.69 -4.63 -17.00
N ALA A 152 17.74 -4.98 -17.74
CA ALA A 152 18.89 -5.70 -17.20
C ALA A 152 19.72 -4.92 -16.16
N GLU A 153 19.65 -3.58 -16.14
CA GLU A 153 20.38 -2.75 -15.17
C GLU A 153 19.55 -2.45 -13.92
N VAL A 154 18.22 -2.46 -14.05
CA VAL A 154 17.29 -2.11 -12.95
C VAL A 154 16.77 -3.34 -12.23
N SER A 155 16.36 -4.36 -12.97
CA SER A 155 15.75 -5.59 -12.47
C SER A 155 16.59 -6.28 -11.36
N PRO A 156 17.94 -6.38 -11.45
CA PRO A 156 18.76 -6.97 -10.40
C PRO A 156 18.87 -6.14 -9.13
N LYS A 157 18.60 -4.83 -9.19
CA LYS A 157 18.63 -3.93 -8.01
C LYS A 157 17.38 -4.04 -7.15
N ILE A 158 16.33 -4.72 -7.61
CA ILE A 158 15.09 -4.93 -6.87
C ILE A 158 15.20 -6.23 -6.08
N ASN A 159 15.26 -6.12 -4.75
CA ASN A 159 15.45 -7.26 -3.86
C ASN A 159 14.17 -8.10 -3.74
N PHE A 160 13.02 -7.45 -3.66
CA PHE A 160 11.74 -8.11 -3.40
C PHE A 160 10.67 -7.67 -4.40
N ARG A 161 9.97 -8.64 -5.00
CA ARG A 161 8.88 -8.40 -5.95
C ARG A 161 7.61 -9.00 -5.40
N LEU A 162 6.64 -8.16 -5.07
CA LEU A 162 5.40 -8.57 -4.43
C LEU A 162 4.25 -8.30 -5.39
N GLU A 163 3.51 -9.34 -5.72
CA GLU A 163 2.28 -9.24 -6.51
C GLU A 163 1.08 -9.09 -5.56
N PHE A 164 0.27 -8.07 -5.81
CA PHE A 164 -0.92 -7.72 -5.06
C PHE A 164 -2.15 -8.00 -5.92
N PRO A 165 -2.72 -9.21 -5.83
CA PRO A 165 -3.97 -9.51 -6.52
C PRO A 165 -5.10 -8.61 -6.02
N ASP A 166 -6.13 -8.47 -6.85
CA ASP A 166 -7.37 -7.81 -6.45
C ASP A 166 -8.01 -8.53 -5.25
N TYR A 167 -8.77 -7.76 -4.47
CA TYR A 167 -9.47 -8.29 -3.31
C TYR A 167 -10.64 -9.16 -3.77
N THR A 168 -10.92 -10.22 -3.02
CA THR A 168 -12.18 -10.96 -3.22
C THR A 168 -13.36 -10.18 -2.65
N PRO A 169 -14.60 -10.46 -3.09
CA PRO A 169 -15.81 -9.88 -2.49
C PRO A 169 -15.87 -10.08 -0.96
N GLU A 170 -15.41 -11.22 -0.46
CA GLU A 170 -15.34 -11.53 0.97
C GLU A 170 -14.30 -10.64 1.68
N GLU A 171 -13.09 -10.50 1.12
CA GLU A 171 -12.07 -9.60 1.66
C GLU A 171 -12.56 -8.13 1.65
N LEU A 172 -13.30 -7.71 0.62
CA LEU A 172 -13.90 -6.37 0.58
C LEU A 172 -15.04 -6.20 1.60
N MET A 173 -15.76 -7.26 1.93
CA MET A 173 -16.75 -7.22 3.01
C MET A 173 -16.09 -6.99 4.37
N GLU A 174 -14.96 -7.66 4.65
CA GLU A 174 -14.16 -7.40 5.87
C GLU A 174 -13.68 -5.95 5.95
N VAL A 175 -13.23 -5.39 4.81
CA VAL A 175 -12.85 -3.97 4.70
C VAL A 175 -14.06 -3.06 4.96
N ALA A 176 -15.22 -3.37 4.40
CA ALA A 176 -16.43 -2.58 4.57
C ALA A 176 -16.91 -2.55 6.02
N VAL A 177 -16.85 -3.68 6.73
CA VAL A 177 -17.17 -3.76 8.16
C VAL A 177 -16.26 -2.84 8.98
N ARG A 178 -14.95 -2.93 8.79
CA ARG A 178 -13.98 -2.08 9.50
C ARG A 178 -14.17 -0.60 9.23
N LEU A 179 -14.43 -0.24 7.98
CA LEU A 179 -14.72 1.16 7.63
C LEU A 179 -15.99 1.67 8.30
N ALA A 180 -17.02 0.83 8.45
CA ALA A 180 -18.22 1.20 9.19
C ALA A 180 -17.91 1.35 10.69
N GLU A 181 -17.11 0.46 11.27
CA GLU A 181 -16.65 0.54 12.67
C GLU A 181 -15.84 1.83 12.93
N ASP A 182 -15.02 2.29 12.00
CA ASP A 182 -14.31 3.57 12.07
C ASP A 182 -15.28 4.76 12.17
N TYR A 183 -16.48 4.63 11.60
CA TYR A 183 -17.59 5.60 11.74
C TYR A 183 -18.49 5.34 12.95
N GLN A 184 -18.14 4.39 13.83
CA GLN A 184 -18.96 3.93 14.96
C GLN A 184 -20.32 3.36 14.52
N LEU A 185 -20.37 2.76 13.33
CA LEU A 185 -21.56 2.14 12.77
C LEU A 185 -21.39 0.63 12.64
N THR A 186 -22.50 -0.10 12.79
CA THR A 186 -22.58 -1.53 12.49
C THR A 186 -23.40 -1.76 11.22
N ILE A 187 -23.05 -2.77 10.43
CA ILE A 187 -23.78 -3.12 9.22
C ILE A 187 -24.87 -4.14 9.58
N THR A 188 -26.14 -3.80 9.31
CA THR A 188 -27.25 -4.75 9.50
C THR A 188 -27.11 -5.95 8.57
N ARG A 189 -27.73 -7.08 8.92
CA ARG A 189 -27.64 -8.31 8.09
C ARG A 189 -28.12 -8.06 6.66
N GLU A 190 -29.25 -7.37 6.51
CA GLU A 190 -29.84 -7.06 5.20
C GLU A 190 -28.93 -6.12 4.39
N ALA A 191 -28.24 -5.18 5.05
CA ALA A 191 -27.29 -4.28 4.41
C ALA A 191 -26.02 -5.04 3.97
N ALA A 192 -25.56 -5.99 4.78
CA ALA A 192 -24.43 -6.86 4.44
C ALA A 192 -24.73 -7.74 3.23
N GLU A 193 -25.93 -8.34 3.15
CA GLU A 193 -26.38 -9.10 1.99
C GLU A 193 -26.39 -8.25 0.71
N LYS A 194 -26.88 -7.01 0.81
CA LYS A 194 -26.86 -6.06 -0.31
C LYS A 194 -25.43 -5.68 -0.74
N LEU A 195 -24.53 -5.39 0.21
CA LEU A 195 -23.11 -5.11 -0.09
C LEU A 195 -22.42 -6.29 -0.76
N GLN A 196 -22.64 -7.50 -0.22
CA GLN A 196 -22.07 -8.71 -0.78
C GLN A 196 -22.54 -8.91 -2.24
N ALA A 197 -23.83 -8.70 -2.52
CA ALA A 197 -24.36 -8.77 -3.88
C ALA A 197 -23.71 -7.73 -4.82
N ILE A 198 -23.47 -6.50 -4.35
CA ILE A 198 -22.77 -5.45 -5.11
C ILE A 198 -21.33 -5.90 -5.43
N PHE A 199 -20.56 -6.33 -4.43
CA PHE A 199 -19.18 -6.78 -4.63
C PHE A 199 -19.10 -8.01 -5.55
N LEU A 200 -20.00 -8.98 -5.39
CA LEU A 200 -20.08 -10.15 -6.28
C LEU A 200 -20.39 -9.77 -7.73
N SER A 201 -21.33 -8.83 -7.94
CA SER A 201 -21.69 -8.36 -9.28
C SER A 201 -20.54 -7.64 -10.01
N ARG A 202 -19.60 -7.08 -9.25
CA ARG A 202 -18.44 -6.31 -9.75
C ARG A 202 -17.12 -7.06 -9.63
N GLN A 203 -17.11 -8.34 -9.26
CA GLN A 203 -15.89 -9.08 -8.92
C GLN A 203 -14.78 -9.02 -9.99
N HIS A 204 -15.15 -8.98 -11.28
CA HIS A 204 -14.20 -8.91 -12.40
C HIS A 204 -13.73 -7.48 -12.73
N GLU A 205 -14.29 -6.47 -12.08
CA GLU A 205 -13.97 -5.05 -12.26
C GLU A 205 -13.31 -4.43 -11.02
N LEU A 206 -13.19 -5.15 -9.90
CA LEU A 206 -12.68 -4.62 -8.64
C LEU A 206 -11.31 -3.95 -8.76
N GLY A 207 -10.41 -4.51 -9.57
CA GLY A 207 -9.12 -3.88 -9.89
C GLY A 207 -9.26 -2.50 -10.54
N LYS A 208 -10.17 -2.35 -11.49
CA LYS A 208 -10.45 -1.07 -12.17
C LYS A 208 -11.15 -0.08 -11.26
N LEU A 209 -12.02 -0.57 -10.38
CA LEU A 209 -12.74 0.22 -9.38
C LEU A 209 -11.83 0.65 -8.21
N GLY A 210 -10.64 0.05 -8.09
CA GLY A 210 -9.65 0.41 -7.09
C GLY A 210 -9.83 -0.29 -5.75
N ASN A 211 -10.38 -1.52 -5.76
CA ASN A 211 -10.46 -2.44 -4.61
C ASN A 211 -11.00 -1.75 -3.33
N THR A 212 -10.17 -1.63 -2.29
CA THR A 212 -10.57 -1.00 -1.02
C THR A 212 -11.02 0.45 -1.16
N ARG A 213 -10.58 1.18 -2.21
CA ARG A 213 -11.10 2.52 -2.53
C ARG A 213 -12.56 2.48 -2.96
N TYR A 214 -12.97 1.42 -3.66
CA TYR A 214 -14.37 1.22 -4.06
C TYR A 214 -15.25 0.91 -2.85
N ALA A 215 -14.82 -0.01 -1.98
CA ALA A 215 -15.51 -0.30 -0.73
C ALA A 215 -15.64 0.97 0.14
N LYS A 216 -14.56 1.76 0.24
CA LYS A 216 -14.57 3.05 0.94
C LYS A 216 -15.55 4.05 0.36
N ASP A 217 -15.61 4.20 -0.96
CA ASP A 217 -16.58 5.11 -1.59
C ASP A 217 -18.03 4.72 -1.26
N ILE A 218 -18.34 3.42 -1.28
CA ILE A 218 -19.67 2.91 -0.92
C ILE A 218 -20.00 3.22 0.55
N ILE A 219 -19.08 2.91 1.48
CA ILE A 219 -19.30 3.14 2.91
C ILE A 219 -19.36 4.64 3.25
N ASP A 220 -18.50 5.47 2.65
CA ASP A 220 -18.55 6.93 2.80
C ASP A 220 -19.91 7.50 2.36
N LYS A 221 -20.48 6.98 1.26
CA LYS A 221 -21.82 7.36 0.78
C LYS A 221 -22.93 6.88 1.71
N ALA A 222 -22.85 5.62 2.17
CA ALA A 222 -23.81 5.04 3.09
C ALA A 222 -23.82 5.80 4.43
N TYR A 223 -22.65 6.15 4.96
CA TYR A 223 -22.51 6.97 6.15
C TYR A 223 -23.22 8.33 6.01
N ARG A 224 -23.04 9.04 4.89
CA ARG A 224 -23.71 10.33 4.65
C ARG A 224 -25.24 10.20 4.63
N ARG A 225 -25.77 9.12 4.07
CA ARG A 225 -27.21 8.83 4.03
C ARG A 225 -27.74 8.46 5.41
N ALA A 226 -27.03 7.60 6.13
CA ALA A 226 -27.35 7.26 7.50
C ALA A 226 -27.37 8.50 8.40
N ALA A 227 -26.37 9.38 8.29
CA ALA A 227 -26.33 10.65 9.03
C ALA A 227 -27.56 11.53 8.75
N SER A 228 -28.02 11.61 7.50
CA SER A 228 -29.24 12.33 7.13
C SER A 228 -30.50 11.71 7.77
N ARG A 229 -30.62 10.37 7.74
CA ARG A 229 -31.71 9.64 8.42
C ARG A 229 -31.68 9.87 9.93
N ILE A 230 -30.50 9.83 10.54
CA ILE A 230 -30.30 10.02 11.99
C ILE A 230 -30.77 11.41 12.42
N MET A 231 -30.47 12.45 11.65
CA MET A 231 -30.98 13.80 11.91
C MET A 231 -32.51 13.88 11.90
N THR A 232 -33.20 12.96 11.23
CA THR A 232 -34.67 12.87 11.21
C THR A 232 -35.26 11.91 12.25
N GLY A 233 -34.45 11.40 13.19
CA GLY A 233 -34.88 10.57 14.32
C GLY A 233 -34.80 9.05 14.11
N GLY A 234 -34.03 8.58 13.12
CA GLY A 234 -33.78 7.15 12.91
C GLY A 234 -32.72 6.55 13.84
N GLU A 235 -32.55 5.22 13.78
CA GLU A 235 -31.49 4.50 14.53
C GLU A 235 -30.08 5.02 14.19
N THR A 236 -29.24 5.20 15.21
CA THR A 236 -28.03 6.04 15.15
C THR A 236 -26.73 5.30 14.93
N ASP A 237 -26.71 3.99 15.11
CA ASP A 237 -25.50 3.16 15.16
C ASP A 237 -25.48 2.07 14.07
N LYS A 238 -26.36 2.18 13.07
CA LYS A 238 -26.54 1.14 12.04
C LYS A 238 -26.61 1.67 10.61
N LEU A 239 -26.03 0.89 9.70
CA LEU A 239 -26.26 0.97 8.26
C LEU A 239 -27.35 -0.03 7.83
N PHE A 240 -28.37 0.48 7.16
CA PHE A 240 -29.48 -0.29 6.61
C PHE A 240 -29.37 -0.39 5.08
N PRO A 241 -30.09 -1.33 4.42
CA PRO A 241 -30.01 -1.51 2.97
C PRO A 241 -30.27 -0.23 2.17
N GLU A 242 -31.17 0.64 2.60
CA GLU A 242 -31.50 1.91 1.95
C GLU A 242 -30.34 2.92 1.94
N ASP A 243 -29.40 2.81 2.88
CA ASP A 243 -28.22 3.68 2.93
C ASP A 243 -27.24 3.33 1.79
N ILE A 244 -27.29 2.12 1.27
CA ILE A 244 -26.28 1.57 0.36
C ILE A 244 -26.71 1.77 -1.10
N GLU A 245 -25.87 2.43 -1.89
CA GLU A 245 -26.03 2.52 -3.36
C GLU A 245 -25.35 1.33 -4.03
N GLY A 246 -25.98 0.81 -5.10
CA GLY A 246 -25.39 -0.21 -5.99
C GLY A 246 -24.76 0.39 -7.23
#